data_AF-A0AAJ1SK05-F1
#
_entry.id   AF-A0AAJ1SK05-F1
#
_cell.length_a   1.000
_cell.length_b   1.000
_cell.length_c   1.000
_cell.angle_alpha   90.00
_cell.angle_beta   90.00
_cell.angle_gamma   90.00
#
_symmetry.space_group_name_H-M   'P 1'
#
loop_
_entity.id
_entity.type
_entity.pdbx_description
1 polymer ?
#
loop_
_entity_poly.entity_id
_entity_poly.type
_entity_poly.pdbx_seq_one_letter_code
_entity_poly.pdbx_strand_id
1 'polypeptide(L)'
;MHTEIPAELADVLAAPQLPQRAFPWIRNSWLNQMHDLPETLEMLHHLPERVDRDLVRQIVLAEITRGEVLAAFVAAMVWGYGDARYGAVRVRWVLTGIQEGAFYAPVRGDLAGLLATAADVVRVEGPVEGFRYMNNAGRIKFLASAFFTKWLYFASALTDADAPEAAPILDKRVSDWLCKRADFTLDISRTPDYQRYLDTLTAWGLGYGSTPVQVERAIFGLATGRN
;
A
#
# COMPACT_ATOMS: atom_id res chain seq x y z
N MET A 1 -25.32 -6.39 7.70
CA MET A 1 -26.07 -5.44 6.85
C MET A 1 -25.21 -5.24 5.62
N HIS A 2 -25.65 -5.71 4.45
CA HIS A 2 -24.89 -5.51 3.22
C HIS A 2 -25.23 -4.13 2.67
N THR A 3 -24.23 -3.27 2.56
CA THR A 3 -24.36 -1.97 1.90
C THR A 3 -24.56 -2.21 0.40
N GLU A 4 -25.57 -1.60 -0.20
CA GLU A 4 -25.77 -1.66 -1.66
C GLU A 4 -24.59 -1.02 -2.39
N ILE A 5 -24.22 -1.61 -3.54
CA ILE A 5 -23.15 -1.08 -4.37
C ILE A 5 -23.60 0.24 -5.02
N PRO A 6 -22.83 1.34 -4.92
CA PRO A 6 -23.15 2.56 -5.63
C PRO A 6 -23.14 2.37 -7.15
N ALA A 7 -24.13 2.94 -7.86
CA ALA A 7 -24.29 2.76 -9.31
C ALA A 7 -23.03 3.15 -10.11
N GLU A 8 -22.35 4.24 -9.73
CA GLU A 8 -21.10 4.68 -10.39
C GLU A 8 -19.97 3.64 -10.25
N LEU A 9 -19.94 2.87 -9.16
CA LEU A 9 -18.98 1.78 -8.99
C LEU A 9 -19.39 0.55 -9.81
N ALA A 10 -20.68 0.22 -9.83
CA ALA A 10 -21.22 -0.86 -10.66
C ALA A 10 -20.89 -0.65 -12.15
N ASP A 11 -21.02 0.58 -12.66
CA ASP A 11 -20.68 0.93 -14.04
C ASP A 11 -19.19 0.71 -14.35
N VAL A 12 -18.31 1.10 -13.43
CA VAL A 12 -16.86 0.91 -13.58
C VAL A 12 -16.49 -0.57 -13.54
N LEU A 13 -17.09 -1.36 -12.64
CA LEU A 13 -16.81 -2.80 -12.54
C LEU A 13 -17.36 -3.61 -13.72
N ALA A 14 -18.43 -3.15 -14.36
CA ALA A 14 -18.97 -3.77 -15.57
C ALA A 14 -18.10 -3.53 -16.82
N ALA A 15 -17.27 -2.48 -16.80
CA ALA A 15 -16.37 -2.16 -17.90
C ALA A 15 -15.05 -2.97 -17.83
N PRO A 16 -14.36 -3.17 -18.97
CA PRO A 16 -13.03 -3.78 -18.97
C PRO A 16 -12.06 -3.01 -18.07
N GLN A 17 -11.46 -3.72 -17.11
CA GLN A 17 -10.50 -3.13 -16.18
C GLN A 17 -9.19 -2.81 -16.90
N LEU A 18 -8.76 -1.55 -16.81
CA LEU A 18 -7.48 -1.11 -17.37
C LEU A 18 -6.40 -1.11 -16.28
N PRO A 19 -5.15 -1.46 -16.63
CA PRO A 19 -4.02 -1.29 -15.72
C PRO A 19 -3.88 0.17 -15.26
N GLN A 20 -3.34 0.35 -14.06
CA GLN A 20 -2.98 1.68 -13.57
C GLN A 20 -1.96 2.34 -14.49
N ARG A 21 -2.14 3.64 -14.75
CA ARG A 21 -1.18 4.43 -15.53
C ARG A 21 0.07 4.75 -14.70
N ALA A 22 1.24 4.58 -15.32
CA ALA A 22 2.50 4.96 -14.71
C ALA A 22 2.59 6.47 -14.43
N PHE A 23 3.13 6.84 -13.27
CA PHE A 23 3.26 8.22 -12.80
C PHE A 23 4.70 8.53 -12.34
N PRO A 24 5.13 9.80 -12.41
CA PRO A 24 6.48 10.19 -12.03
C PRO A 24 6.68 10.15 -10.51
N TRP A 25 7.95 10.07 -10.10
CA TRP A 25 8.39 10.20 -8.71
C TRP A 25 9.69 11.01 -8.63
N ILE A 26 10.03 11.53 -7.46
CA ILE A 26 11.15 12.49 -7.31
C ILE A 26 12.43 11.79 -6.88
N ARG A 27 13.11 11.12 -7.84
CA ARG A 27 14.31 10.30 -7.58
C ARG A 27 15.33 10.92 -6.63
N ASN A 28 15.78 12.14 -6.92
CA ASN A 28 16.83 12.79 -6.12
C ASN A 28 16.43 12.99 -4.64
N SER A 29 15.14 13.18 -4.35
CA SER A 29 14.66 13.30 -2.97
C SER A 29 14.84 11.97 -2.22
N TRP A 30 14.52 10.85 -2.87
CA TRP A 30 14.67 9.51 -2.30
C TRP A 30 16.13 9.10 -2.14
N LEU A 31 16.95 9.29 -3.17
CA LEU A 31 18.39 9.02 -3.09
C LEU A 31 19.05 9.78 -1.94
N ASN A 32 18.70 11.05 -1.76
CA ASN A 32 19.22 11.87 -0.66
C ASN A 32 18.80 11.34 0.73
N GLN A 33 17.53 10.94 0.90
CA GLN A 33 17.03 10.49 2.20
C GLN A 33 17.44 9.04 2.56
N MET A 34 17.81 8.23 1.57
CA MET A 34 18.27 6.84 1.75
C MET A 34 19.79 6.70 1.60
N HIS A 35 20.55 7.78 1.80
CA HIS A 35 21.99 7.87 1.53
C HIS A 35 22.88 6.84 2.27
N ASP A 36 22.39 6.30 3.39
CA ASP A 36 23.07 5.32 4.26
C ASP A 36 22.50 3.89 4.11
N LEU A 37 21.73 3.63 3.05
CA LEU A 37 21.14 2.33 2.73
C LEU A 37 21.58 1.85 1.32
N PRO A 38 22.77 1.23 1.18
CA PRO A 38 23.34 0.85 -0.12
C PRO A 38 22.41 0.03 -1.02
N GLU A 39 21.75 -0.99 -0.48
CA GLU A 39 20.85 -1.89 -1.21
C GLU A 39 19.59 -1.15 -1.66
N THR A 40 19.11 -0.21 -0.83
CA THR A 40 17.99 0.68 -1.20
C THR A 40 18.41 1.66 -2.30
N LEU A 41 19.61 2.23 -2.23
CA LEU A 41 20.12 3.13 -3.27
C LEU A 41 20.27 2.40 -4.61
N GLU A 42 20.78 1.17 -4.59
CA GLU A 42 20.90 0.34 -5.79
C GLU A 42 19.52 0.13 -6.44
N MET A 43 18.52 -0.30 -5.67
CA MET A 43 17.13 -0.44 -6.15
C MET A 43 16.60 0.89 -6.72
N LEU A 44 16.78 2.00 -5.99
CA LEU A 44 16.32 3.33 -6.42
C LEU A 44 17.00 3.80 -7.71
N HIS A 45 18.25 3.41 -7.99
CA HIS A 45 18.93 3.73 -9.25
C HIS A 45 18.34 2.95 -10.44
N HIS A 46 17.90 1.72 -10.22
CA HIS A 46 17.33 0.87 -11.27
C HIS A 46 15.85 1.15 -11.58
N LEU A 47 15.12 1.82 -10.68
CA LEU A 47 13.75 2.24 -10.97
C LEU A 47 13.70 3.15 -12.22
N PRO A 48 12.71 3.01 -13.12
CA PRO A 48 12.47 3.96 -14.20
C PRO A 48 11.93 5.30 -13.68
N GLU A 49 11.86 6.33 -14.52
CA GLU A 49 11.36 7.66 -14.14
C GLU A 49 9.87 7.68 -13.76
N ARG A 50 9.11 6.70 -14.28
CA ARG A 50 7.68 6.54 -14.00
C ARG A 50 7.44 5.13 -13.51
N VAL A 51 6.66 5.01 -12.46
CA VAL A 51 6.31 3.72 -11.85
C VAL A 51 4.80 3.51 -11.92
N ASP A 52 4.39 2.26 -12.03
CA ASP A 52 3.01 1.83 -11.85
C ASP A 52 2.93 0.73 -10.78
N ARG A 53 1.72 0.26 -10.53
CA ARG A 53 1.43 -0.76 -9.52
C ARG A 53 2.09 -2.10 -9.85
N ASP A 54 2.08 -2.57 -11.10
CA ASP A 54 2.62 -3.90 -11.41
C ASP A 54 4.16 -3.91 -11.40
N LEU A 55 4.81 -2.86 -11.92
CA LEU A 55 6.25 -2.71 -11.82
C LEU A 55 6.72 -2.73 -10.36
N VAL A 56 6.08 -1.94 -9.51
CA VAL A 56 6.49 -1.83 -8.10
C VAL A 56 6.22 -3.14 -7.36
N ARG A 57 5.14 -3.85 -7.69
CA ARG A 57 4.88 -5.20 -7.18
C ARG A 57 6.02 -6.16 -7.52
N GLN A 58 6.46 -6.21 -8.78
CA GLN A 58 7.56 -7.06 -9.21
C GLN A 58 8.86 -6.74 -8.44
N ILE A 59 9.15 -5.46 -8.23
CA ILE A 59 10.33 -5.01 -7.49
C ILE A 59 10.22 -5.38 -6.02
N VAL A 60 9.10 -5.11 -5.36
CA VAL A 60 8.88 -5.48 -3.95
C VAL A 60 9.07 -6.99 -3.76
N LEU A 61 8.51 -7.80 -4.65
CA LEU A 61 8.67 -9.26 -4.58
C LEU A 61 10.13 -9.70 -4.77
N ALA A 62 10.84 -9.10 -5.73
CA ALA A 62 12.25 -9.40 -5.98
C ALA A 62 13.13 -9.04 -4.78
N GLU A 63 12.93 -7.86 -4.18
CA GLU A 63 13.69 -7.40 -3.02
C GLU A 63 13.40 -8.23 -1.76
N ILE A 64 12.13 -8.57 -1.49
CA ILE A 64 11.78 -9.50 -0.39
C ILE A 64 12.46 -10.85 -0.60
N THR A 65 12.50 -11.36 -1.83
CA THR A 65 13.14 -12.65 -2.16
C THR A 65 14.66 -12.62 -1.92
N ARG A 66 15.31 -11.46 -2.08
CA ARG A 66 16.73 -11.26 -1.77
C ARG A 66 17.01 -11.06 -0.27
N GLY A 67 15.98 -10.88 0.54
CA GLY A 67 16.11 -10.50 1.95
C GLY A 67 16.21 -8.99 2.18
N GLU A 68 16.09 -8.18 1.12
CA GLU A 68 16.23 -6.73 1.14
C GLU A 68 14.91 -6.03 1.50
N VAL A 69 14.38 -6.34 2.67
CA VAL A 69 13.03 -5.92 3.10
C VAL A 69 12.89 -4.40 3.19
N LEU A 70 13.95 -3.68 3.57
CA LEU A 70 13.92 -2.22 3.59
C LEU A 70 13.86 -1.62 2.18
N ALA A 71 14.60 -2.18 1.22
CA ALA A 71 14.52 -1.76 -0.18
C ALA A 71 13.11 -2.03 -0.75
N ALA A 72 12.56 -3.21 -0.47
CA ALA A 72 11.18 -3.55 -0.83
C ALA A 72 10.17 -2.54 -0.26
N PHE A 73 10.27 -2.25 1.04
CA PHE A 73 9.39 -1.28 1.69
C PHE A 73 9.53 0.12 1.08
N VAL A 74 10.75 0.57 0.80
CA VAL A 74 10.99 1.87 0.16
C VAL A 74 10.39 1.91 -1.25
N ALA A 75 10.48 0.84 -2.05
CA ALA A 75 9.83 0.76 -3.36
C ALA A 75 8.30 0.91 -3.25
N ALA A 76 7.67 0.23 -2.28
CA ALA A 76 6.24 0.38 -2.00
C ALA A 76 5.87 1.83 -1.61
N MET A 77 6.73 2.52 -0.87
CA MET A 77 6.50 3.92 -0.48
C MET A 77 6.78 4.90 -1.63
N VAL A 78 7.71 4.62 -2.55
CA VAL A 78 7.89 5.40 -3.78
C VAL A 78 6.59 5.45 -4.56
N TRP A 79 5.93 4.30 -4.73
CA TRP A 79 4.59 4.23 -5.32
C TRP A 79 3.55 4.96 -4.46
N GLY A 80 3.55 4.73 -3.15
CA GLY A 80 2.55 5.26 -2.23
C GLY A 80 2.53 6.79 -2.11
N TYR A 81 3.68 7.45 -2.29
CA TYR A 81 3.80 8.91 -2.28
C TYR A 81 3.86 9.52 -3.68
N GLY A 82 4.34 8.79 -4.68
CA GLY A 82 4.51 9.28 -6.05
C GLY A 82 5.30 10.57 -6.14
N ASP A 83 4.67 11.62 -6.66
CA ASP A 83 5.26 12.94 -6.87
C ASP A 83 5.19 13.85 -5.63
N ALA A 84 4.71 13.36 -4.49
CA ALA A 84 4.69 14.11 -3.26
C ALA A 84 6.12 14.41 -2.77
N ARG A 85 6.49 15.69 -2.78
CA ARG A 85 7.83 16.19 -2.40
C ARG A 85 8.28 15.80 -0.98
N TYR A 86 7.34 15.53 -0.08
CA TYR A 86 7.61 15.17 1.30
C TYR A 86 7.69 13.65 1.56
N GLY A 87 7.45 12.80 0.56
CA GLY A 87 7.39 11.34 0.73
C GLY A 87 8.68 10.75 1.29
N ALA A 88 9.82 11.02 0.63
CA ALA A 88 11.12 10.52 1.07
C ALA A 88 11.47 10.93 2.50
N VAL A 89 11.15 12.17 2.89
CA VAL A 89 11.37 12.67 4.26
C VAL A 89 10.49 11.93 5.27
N ARG A 90 9.21 11.70 4.95
CA ARG A 90 8.30 10.92 5.82
C ARG A 90 8.76 9.48 5.99
N VAL A 91 9.23 8.85 4.92
CA VAL A 91 9.81 7.50 4.99
C VAL A 91 11.07 7.50 5.84
N ARG A 92 11.93 8.53 5.76
CA ARG A 92 13.07 8.66 6.67
C ARG A 92 12.64 8.71 8.14
N TRP A 93 11.51 9.36 8.46
CA TRP A 93 10.98 9.35 9.83
C TRP A 93 10.52 7.96 10.26
N VAL A 94 9.89 7.20 9.36
CA VAL A 94 9.52 5.81 9.61
C VAL A 94 10.77 4.97 9.91
N LEU A 95 11.80 5.10 9.06
CA LEU A 95 13.05 4.34 9.16
C LEU A 95 13.85 4.62 10.43
N THR A 96 13.80 5.86 10.92
CA THR A 96 14.58 6.29 12.10
C THR A 96 13.76 6.36 13.38
N GLY A 97 12.43 6.40 13.30
CA GLY A 97 11.53 6.58 14.45
C GLY A 97 11.55 7.99 15.05
N ILE A 98 12.22 8.95 14.41
CA ILE A 98 12.30 10.36 14.81
C ILE A 98 11.97 11.30 13.65
N GLN A 99 11.54 12.52 13.96
CA GLN A 99 11.23 13.54 12.96
C GLN A 99 12.35 14.58 12.86
N GLU A 100 12.76 15.13 14.00
CA GLU A 100 13.86 16.09 14.09
C GLU A 100 15.20 15.36 13.99
N GLY A 101 16.11 15.85 13.15
CA GLY A 101 17.42 15.22 12.93
C GLY A 101 17.38 13.88 12.19
N ALA A 102 16.22 13.44 11.67
CA ALA A 102 16.04 12.13 11.04
C ALA A 102 17.03 11.82 9.91
N PHE A 103 17.50 12.84 9.19
CA PHE A 103 18.51 12.67 8.15
C PHE A 103 19.82 12.08 8.70
N TYR A 104 20.25 12.51 9.88
CA TYR A 104 21.52 12.06 10.48
C TYR A 104 21.36 10.88 11.44
N ALA A 105 20.13 10.51 11.77
CA ALA A 105 19.87 9.41 12.69
C ALA A 105 20.03 8.07 11.98
N PRO A 106 20.57 7.05 12.67
CA PRO A 106 20.67 5.71 12.12
C PRO A 106 19.27 5.12 11.89
N VAL A 107 19.15 4.30 10.84
CA VAL A 107 17.97 3.47 10.63
C VAL A 107 17.85 2.47 11.78
N ARG A 108 16.62 2.28 12.26
CA ARG A 108 16.33 1.34 13.34
C ARG A 108 16.55 -0.11 12.88
N GLY A 109 17.36 -0.86 13.63
CA GLY A 109 17.70 -2.25 13.29
C GLY A 109 16.55 -3.27 13.39
N ASP A 110 15.44 -2.92 14.06
CA ASP A 110 14.27 -3.81 14.21
C ASP A 110 13.28 -3.75 13.03
N LEU A 111 13.35 -2.71 12.19
CA LEU A 111 12.32 -2.45 11.18
C LEU A 111 12.22 -3.51 10.10
N ALA A 112 13.36 -4.02 9.61
CA ALA A 112 13.37 -5.07 8.60
C ALA A 112 12.62 -6.31 9.11
N GLY A 113 12.85 -6.71 10.38
CA GLY A 113 12.16 -7.83 11.01
C GLY A 113 10.67 -7.59 11.20
N LEU A 114 10.26 -6.38 11.61
CA LEU A 114 8.85 -6.02 11.75
C LEU A 114 8.11 -6.06 10.41
N LEU A 115 8.70 -5.52 9.36
CA LEU A 115 8.14 -5.49 8.01
C LEU A 115 8.08 -6.89 7.38
N ALA A 116 9.13 -7.70 7.57
CA ALA A 116 9.17 -9.09 7.13
C ALA A 116 8.06 -9.91 7.80
N THR A 117 7.94 -9.79 9.12
CA THR A 117 6.86 -10.46 9.87
C THR A 117 5.49 -10.04 9.37
N ALA A 118 5.28 -8.75 9.06
CA ALA A 118 4.03 -8.29 8.47
C ALA A 118 3.75 -8.90 7.10
N ALA A 119 4.78 -9.05 6.27
CA ALA A 119 4.70 -9.71 4.96
C ALA A 119 4.34 -11.19 5.11
N ASP A 120 4.91 -11.89 6.09
CA ASP A 120 4.61 -13.29 6.34
C ASP A 120 3.18 -13.47 6.88
N VAL A 121 2.80 -12.67 7.88
CA VAL A 121 1.44 -12.72 8.46
C VAL A 121 0.39 -12.46 7.40
N VAL A 122 0.56 -11.45 6.53
CA VAL A 122 -0.44 -11.16 5.49
C VAL A 122 -0.55 -12.27 4.44
N ARG A 123 0.56 -12.95 4.13
CA ARG A 123 0.59 -14.07 3.17
C ARG A 123 -0.01 -15.36 3.74
N VAL A 124 0.21 -15.62 5.02
CA VAL A 124 -0.16 -16.89 5.66
C VAL A 124 -1.53 -16.82 6.34
N GLU A 125 -1.78 -15.75 7.08
CA GLU A 125 -2.99 -15.57 7.89
C GLU A 125 -4.01 -14.63 7.22
N GLY A 126 -3.58 -13.90 6.20
CA GLY A 126 -4.43 -13.07 5.35
C GLY A 126 -4.45 -11.57 5.70
N PRO A 127 -5.18 -10.77 4.90
CA PRO A 127 -5.17 -9.30 4.98
C PRO A 127 -5.50 -8.73 6.37
N VAL A 128 -6.49 -9.32 7.05
CA VAL A 128 -7.01 -8.80 8.32
C VAL A 128 -6.01 -9.00 9.44
N GLU A 129 -5.35 -10.16 9.47
CA GLU A 129 -4.31 -10.47 10.46
C GLU A 129 -3.04 -9.65 10.18
N GLY A 130 -2.68 -9.43 8.92
CA GLY A 130 -1.60 -8.51 8.55
C GLY A 130 -1.87 -7.08 9.03
N PHE A 131 -3.11 -6.60 8.84
CA PHE A 131 -3.55 -5.30 9.34
C PHE A 131 -3.51 -5.25 10.87
N ARG A 132 -4.04 -6.28 11.55
CA ARG A 132 -4.02 -6.40 13.02
C ARG A 132 -2.58 -6.36 13.55
N TYR A 133 -1.66 -7.09 12.93
CA TYR A 133 -0.27 -7.09 13.32
C TYR A 133 0.34 -5.68 13.22
N MET A 134 0.22 -5.01 12.07
CA MET A 134 0.78 -3.67 11.84
C MET A 134 0.18 -2.59 12.75
N ASN A 135 -1.04 -2.78 13.24
CA ASN A 135 -1.65 -1.88 14.21
C ASN A 135 -1.20 -2.10 15.65
N ASN A 136 -0.67 -3.28 15.97
CA ASN A 136 -0.41 -3.72 17.34
C ASN A 136 1.06 -4.12 17.51
N ALA A 137 1.37 -5.42 17.51
CA ALA A 137 2.71 -5.94 17.77
C ALA A 137 3.75 -5.45 16.75
N GLY A 138 3.34 -5.27 15.49
CA GLY A 138 4.14 -4.75 14.38
C GLY A 138 4.13 -3.24 14.23
N ARG A 139 3.64 -2.48 15.21
CA ARG A 139 3.42 -1.04 15.05
C ARG A 139 4.72 -0.27 14.84
N ILE A 140 4.81 0.40 13.70
CA ILE A 140 5.93 1.28 13.36
C ILE A 140 5.53 2.75 13.53
N LYS A 141 6.33 3.50 14.29
CA LYS A 141 6.09 4.93 14.52
C LYS A 141 6.18 5.70 13.20
N PHE A 142 5.27 6.67 13.03
CA PHE A 142 5.10 7.48 11.80
C PHE A 142 4.58 6.73 10.57
N LEU A 143 4.39 5.41 10.63
CA LEU A 143 3.75 4.64 9.57
C LEU A 143 2.25 4.51 9.85
N ALA A 144 1.47 5.43 9.29
CA ALA A 144 0.01 5.41 9.42
C ALA A 144 -0.63 4.25 8.63
N SER A 145 -1.87 3.90 8.97
CA SER A 145 -2.60 2.77 8.36
C SER A 145 -2.71 2.84 6.85
N ALA A 146 -2.99 4.03 6.31
CA ALA A 146 -3.02 4.25 4.86
C ALA A 146 -1.71 3.91 4.13
N PHE A 147 -0.57 3.87 4.82
CA PHE A 147 0.73 3.51 4.26
C PHE A 147 1.13 2.08 4.58
N PHE A 148 0.85 1.57 5.79
CA PHE A 148 1.12 0.15 6.03
C PHE A 148 0.20 -0.75 5.19
N THR A 149 -1.03 -0.34 4.85
CA THR A 149 -1.88 -1.13 3.94
C THR A 149 -1.31 -1.21 2.54
N LYS A 150 -0.55 -0.19 2.09
CA LYS A 150 0.21 -0.24 0.84
C LYS A 150 1.37 -1.23 0.92
N TRP A 151 2.07 -1.28 2.07
CA TRP A 151 3.08 -2.30 2.32
C TRP A 151 2.46 -3.72 2.28
N LEU A 152 1.36 -3.93 3.01
CA LEU A 152 0.67 -5.22 3.05
C LEU A 152 0.19 -5.66 1.66
N TYR A 153 -0.36 -4.74 0.87
CA TYR A 153 -0.75 -4.99 -0.52
C TYR A 153 0.42 -5.53 -1.35
N PHE A 154 1.52 -4.77 -1.44
CA PHE A 154 2.65 -5.18 -2.26
C PHE A 154 3.35 -6.43 -1.73
N ALA A 155 3.33 -6.65 -0.43
CA ALA A 155 3.85 -7.87 0.18
C ALA A 155 3.00 -9.11 -0.18
N SER A 156 1.68 -8.96 -0.40
CA SER A 156 0.74 -10.07 -0.65
C SER A 156 0.32 -10.24 -2.12
N ALA A 157 0.62 -9.28 -3.01
CA ALA A 157 0.34 -9.38 -4.44
C ALA A 157 1.39 -10.25 -5.18
N LEU A 158 1.30 -11.56 -4.99
CA LEU A 158 2.33 -12.51 -5.42
C LEU A 158 2.29 -12.81 -6.93
N THR A 159 1.11 -13.05 -7.50
CA THR A 159 0.96 -13.47 -8.89
C THR A 159 0.87 -12.29 -9.85
N ASP A 160 -0.01 -11.34 -9.55
CA ASP A 160 -0.35 -10.20 -10.40
C ASP A 160 -0.88 -9.02 -9.56
N ALA A 161 -1.03 -7.86 -10.18
CA ALA A 161 -1.44 -6.63 -9.51
C ALA A 161 -2.90 -6.65 -8.99
N ASP A 162 -3.74 -7.57 -9.47
CA ASP A 162 -5.15 -7.70 -9.11
C ASP A 162 -5.43 -9.00 -8.34
N ALA A 163 -4.37 -9.67 -7.86
CA ALA A 163 -4.44 -10.98 -7.21
C ALA A 163 -5.50 -11.01 -6.07
N PRO A 164 -6.38 -12.02 -6.04
CA PRO A 164 -7.49 -12.07 -5.09
C PRO A 164 -7.05 -12.19 -3.63
N GLU A 165 -5.87 -12.75 -3.38
CA GLU A 165 -5.26 -12.88 -2.05
C GLU A 165 -4.57 -11.60 -1.54
N ALA A 166 -4.33 -10.63 -2.42
CA ALA A 166 -3.62 -9.41 -2.05
C ALA A 166 -4.48 -8.52 -1.15
N ALA A 167 -3.87 -7.98 -0.09
CA ALA A 167 -4.53 -7.12 0.88
C ALA A 167 -4.97 -5.79 0.24
N PRO A 168 -6.27 -5.48 0.14
CA PRO A 168 -6.71 -4.22 -0.46
C PRO A 168 -6.27 -3.00 0.36
N ILE A 169 -5.93 -1.93 -0.33
CA ILE A 169 -5.42 -0.69 0.28
C ILE A 169 -6.57 0.14 0.83
N LEU A 170 -6.63 0.29 2.16
CA LEU A 170 -7.51 1.25 2.80
C LEU A 170 -6.76 2.56 3.07
N ASP A 171 -6.99 3.58 2.24
CA ASP A 171 -6.49 4.94 2.47
C ASP A 171 -7.61 5.96 2.65
N LYS A 172 -7.23 7.22 2.91
CA LYS A 172 -8.19 8.29 3.14
C LYS A 172 -9.08 8.57 1.93
N ARG A 173 -8.60 8.41 0.69
CA ARG A 173 -9.41 8.66 -0.51
C ARG A 173 -10.50 7.60 -0.65
N VAL A 174 -10.13 6.34 -0.47
CA VAL A 174 -11.07 5.20 -0.47
C VAL A 174 -12.08 5.36 0.66
N SER A 175 -11.62 5.62 1.89
CA SER A 175 -12.50 5.80 3.06
C SER A 175 -13.44 6.99 2.91
N ASP A 176 -12.96 8.14 2.41
CA ASP A 176 -13.78 9.33 2.22
C ASP A 176 -14.83 9.09 1.11
N TRP A 177 -14.50 8.33 0.07
CA TRP A 177 -15.45 7.96 -0.99
C TRP A 177 -16.54 7.02 -0.45
N LEU A 178 -16.16 5.97 0.27
CA LEU A 178 -17.11 5.03 0.90
C LEU A 178 -18.10 5.73 1.83
N CYS A 179 -17.60 6.65 2.66
CA CYS A 179 -18.43 7.44 3.56
C CYS A 179 -19.44 8.29 2.79
N LYS A 180 -19.04 8.93 1.68
CA LYS A 180 -19.89 9.88 0.93
C LYS A 180 -20.84 9.20 -0.05
N ARG A 181 -20.45 8.06 -0.61
CA ARG A 181 -21.15 7.42 -1.74
C ARG A 181 -21.91 6.16 -1.35
N ALA A 182 -21.49 5.51 -0.28
CA ALA A 182 -22.05 4.23 0.15
C ALA A 182 -22.58 4.27 1.60
N ASP A 183 -22.63 5.45 2.23
CA ASP A 183 -22.99 5.60 3.65
C ASP A 183 -22.20 4.64 4.58
N PHE A 184 -20.94 4.36 4.19
CA PHE A 184 -20.11 3.36 4.84
C PHE A 184 -18.93 4.03 5.54
N THR A 185 -19.12 4.29 6.84
CA THR A 185 -18.14 4.96 7.68
C THR A 185 -17.17 3.95 8.30
N LEU A 186 -15.87 4.21 8.16
CA LEU A 186 -14.78 3.38 8.65
C LEU A 186 -13.83 4.22 9.50
N ASP A 187 -13.40 3.69 10.64
CA ASP A 187 -12.16 4.11 11.27
C ASP A 187 -11.01 3.34 10.63
N ILE A 188 -10.24 4.03 9.78
CA ILE A 188 -9.11 3.46 9.03
C ILE A 188 -7.97 2.95 9.93
N SER A 189 -8.04 3.16 11.24
CA SER A 189 -7.08 2.67 12.22
C SER A 189 -7.57 1.44 13.00
N ARG A 190 -8.76 0.89 12.70
CA ARG A 190 -9.34 -0.24 13.46
C ARG A 190 -9.41 -1.52 12.62
N THR A 191 -8.90 -2.61 13.18
CA THR A 191 -8.94 -3.93 12.53
C THR A 191 -10.37 -4.41 12.21
N PRO A 192 -11.37 -4.27 13.11
CA PRO A 192 -12.75 -4.65 12.76
C PRO A 192 -13.30 -3.87 11.56
N ASP A 193 -12.95 -2.59 11.43
CA ASP A 193 -13.41 -1.78 10.30
C ASP A 193 -12.69 -2.17 9.01
N TYR A 194 -11.40 -2.53 9.07
CA TYR A 194 -10.70 -3.10 7.93
C TYR A 194 -11.31 -4.45 7.48
N GLN A 195 -11.73 -5.31 8.40
CA GLN A 195 -12.48 -6.54 8.05
C GLN A 195 -13.79 -6.21 7.35
N ARG A 196 -14.61 -5.31 7.89
CA ARG A 196 -15.87 -4.92 7.24
C ARG A 196 -15.61 -4.34 5.85
N TYR A 197 -14.53 -3.57 5.69
CA TYR A 197 -14.11 -3.06 4.39
C TYR A 197 -13.81 -4.19 3.41
N LEU A 198 -13.01 -5.18 3.80
CA LEU A 198 -12.69 -6.34 2.97
C LEU A 198 -13.94 -7.16 2.61
N ASP A 199 -14.83 -7.41 3.57
CA ASP A 199 -16.08 -8.14 3.35
C ASP A 199 -16.98 -7.42 2.33
N THR A 200 -17.08 -6.09 2.45
CA THR A 200 -17.84 -5.26 1.50
C THR A 200 -17.25 -5.30 0.11
N LEU A 201 -15.93 -5.13 -0.04
CA LEU A 201 -15.27 -5.21 -1.35
C LEU A 201 -15.44 -6.59 -1.99
N THR A 202 -15.33 -7.65 -1.20
CA THR A 202 -15.54 -9.02 -1.67
C THR A 202 -16.98 -9.20 -2.15
N ALA A 203 -17.97 -8.79 -1.34
CA ALA A 203 -19.38 -8.90 -1.71
C ALA A 203 -19.72 -8.13 -2.98
N TRP A 204 -19.18 -6.90 -3.14
CA TRP A 204 -19.39 -6.10 -4.35
C TRP A 204 -18.69 -6.69 -5.58
N GLY A 205 -17.50 -7.27 -5.42
CA GLY A 205 -16.75 -7.86 -6.53
C GLY A 205 -17.38 -9.13 -7.12
N LEU A 206 -18.06 -9.94 -6.29
CA LEU A 206 -18.64 -11.23 -6.70
C LEU A 206 -19.56 -11.13 -7.93
N GLY A 207 -20.41 -10.10 -8.01
CA GLY A 207 -21.35 -9.92 -9.12
C GLY A 207 -20.68 -9.61 -10.47
N TYR A 208 -19.42 -9.19 -10.45
CA TYR A 208 -18.65 -8.74 -11.61
C TYR A 208 -17.43 -9.62 -11.90
N GLY A 209 -17.25 -10.71 -11.15
CA GLY A 209 -16.01 -11.51 -11.20
C GLY A 209 -14.75 -10.71 -10.87
N SER A 210 -14.90 -9.62 -10.10
CA SER A 210 -13.80 -8.73 -9.71
C SER A 210 -13.23 -9.10 -8.36
N THR A 211 -11.91 -8.99 -8.20
CA THR A 211 -11.24 -9.20 -6.91
C THR A 211 -11.43 -8.00 -5.99
N PRO A 212 -11.26 -8.16 -4.66
CA PRO A 212 -11.31 -7.01 -3.74
C PRO A 212 -10.34 -5.88 -4.11
N VAL A 213 -9.16 -6.22 -4.64
CA VAL A 213 -8.19 -5.23 -5.14
C VAL A 213 -8.72 -4.44 -6.33
N GLN A 214 -9.42 -5.10 -7.26
CA GLN A 214 -10.03 -4.41 -8.40
C GLN A 214 -11.14 -3.44 -7.95
N VAL A 215 -11.95 -3.84 -6.96
CA VAL A 215 -12.96 -2.95 -6.37
C VAL A 215 -12.31 -1.77 -5.64
N GLU A 216 -11.24 -1.99 -4.87
CA GLU A 216 -10.44 -0.91 -4.26
C GLU A 216 -9.92 0.08 -5.31
N ARG A 217 -9.32 -0.42 -6.39
CA ARG A 217 -8.76 0.41 -7.45
C ARG A 217 -9.83 1.21 -8.17
N ALA A 218 -10.99 0.61 -8.45
CA ALA A 218 -12.13 1.30 -9.04
C ALA A 218 -12.63 2.44 -8.14
N ILE A 219 -12.76 2.20 -6.83
CA ILE A 219 -13.11 3.24 -5.85
C ILE A 219 -12.06 4.35 -5.82
N PHE A 220 -10.77 4.00 -5.80
CA PHE A 220 -9.69 4.98 -5.84
C PHE A 220 -9.73 5.84 -7.11
N GLY A 221 -10.01 5.22 -8.27
CA GLY A 221 -10.20 5.90 -9.54
C GLY A 221 -11.36 6.90 -9.51
N LEU A 222 -12.52 6.50 -9.00
CA LEU A 222 -13.67 7.37 -8.80
C LEU A 222 -13.37 8.51 -7.80
N ALA A 223 -12.61 8.24 -6.74
CA ALA A 223 -12.28 9.21 -5.71
C ALA A 223 -11.27 10.29 -6.15
N THR A 224 -10.42 9.98 -7.14
CA THR A 224 -9.26 10.82 -7.50
C THR A 224 -9.21 11.24 -8.97
N GLY A 225 -10.00 10.60 -9.84
CA GLY A 225 -9.89 10.71 -11.29
C GLY A 225 -8.62 10.06 -11.87
N ARG A 226 -7.91 9.24 -11.08
CA ARG A 226 -6.66 8.57 -11.48
C ARG A 226 -6.88 7.06 -11.51
N ASN A 227 -6.71 6.45 -12.69
CA ASN A 227 -6.64 4.99 -12.83
C ASN A 227 -5.20 4.53 -12.77
#